data_AF-A0A957ZQ84-F1
#
_entry.id   AF-A0A957ZQ84-F1
#
_cell.length_a   1.000
_cell.length_b   1.000
_cell.length_c   1.000
_cell.angle_alpha   90.00
_cell.angle_beta   90.00
_cell.angle_gamma   90.00
#
_symmetry.space_group_name_H-M   'P 1'
#
loop_
_entity.id
_entity.type
_entity.pdbx_description
1 polymer ?
#
loop_
_entity_poly.entity_id
_entity_poly.type
_entity_poly.pdbx_seq_one_letter_code
_entity_poly.pdbx_strand_id
1 'polypeptide(L)' 'TRNQYRFRVFNRAGWPCFVCGTPIAKETLGGRRCYYCPACQSMT' A
#
# COMPACT_ATOMS: atom_id res chain seq x y z
N THR A 1 -8.29 15.24 10.04
CA THR A 1 -8.58 15.99 8.79
C THR A 1 -8.57 15.03 7.60
N ARG A 2 -9.28 15.33 6.51
CA ARG A 2 -9.42 14.47 5.30
C ARG A 2 -8.09 14.03 4.66
N ASN A 3 -6.96 14.61 5.09
CA ASN A 3 -5.63 14.37 4.55
C ASN A 3 -5.01 13.04 5.02
N GLN A 4 -5.28 12.57 6.25
CA GLN A 4 -4.60 11.38 6.81
C GLN A 4 -5.04 10.05 6.17
N TYR A 5 -6.28 9.95 5.67
CA TYR A 5 -6.81 8.74 5.04
C TYR A 5 -6.92 8.85 3.51
N ARG A 6 -6.45 9.95 2.93
CA ARG A 6 -6.49 10.17 1.47
C ARG A 6 -5.70 9.10 0.72
N PHE A 7 -4.61 8.60 1.32
CA PHE A 7 -3.77 7.57 0.73
C PHE A 7 -3.95 6.25 1.47
N ARG A 8 -4.55 5.27 0.79
CA ARG A 8 -4.75 3.93 1.35
C ARG A 8 -3.43 3.15 1.47
N VAL A 9 -2.52 3.31 0.52
CA VAL A 9 -1.27 2.52 0.41
C VAL A 9 0.00 3.37 0.26
N PHE A 10 -0.07 4.55 -0.37
CA PHE A 10 1.12 5.35 -0.67
C PHE A 10 1.85 5.80 0.60
N ASN A 11 3.17 5.59 0.62
CA ASN A 11 4.06 5.90 1.75
C ASN A 11 3.65 5.23 3.08
N ARG A 12 2.98 4.08 3.02
CA ARG A 12 2.52 3.32 4.18
C ARG A 12 3.18 1.94 4.29
N ALA A 13 4.36 1.74 3.71
CA ALA A 13 5.09 0.48 3.77
C ALA A 13 5.22 -0.02 5.22
N GLY A 14 4.87 -1.28 5.47
CA GLY A 14 4.86 -1.89 6.81
C GLY A 14 3.63 -1.57 7.68
N TRP A 15 2.82 -0.57 7.31
CA TRP A 15 1.56 -0.28 8.03
C TRP A 15 0.46 -1.24 7.61
N PRO A 16 -0.52 -1.50 8.50
CA PRO A 16 -1.66 -2.35 8.15
C PRO A 16 -2.49 -1.71 7.03
N CYS A 17 -2.89 -2.56 6.07
CA CYS A 17 -3.90 -2.23 5.07
C CYS A 17 -5.23 -1.89 5.77
N PHE A 18 -5.87 -0.80 5.33
CA PHE A 18 -7.16 -0.39 5.88
C PHE A 18 -8.32 -1.36 5.59
N VAL A 19 -8.13 -2.32 4.68
CA VAL A 19 -9.17 -3.28 4.27
C VAL A 19 -8.96 -4.63 4.96
N CYS A 20 -7.77 -5.22 4.86
CA CYS A 20 -7.50 -6.58 5.33
C CYS A 20 -6.46 -6.68 6.46
N GLY A 21 -5.86 -5.57 6.89
CA GLY A 21 -4.81 -5.57 7.91
C GLY A 21 -3.43 -6.05 7.46
N THR A 22 -3.30 -6.70 6.30
CA THR A 22 -1.99 -7.13 5.76
C THR A 22 -1.04 -5.93 5.63
N PRO A 23 0.23 -6.05 6.04
CA PRO A 23 1.20 -4.98 5.88
C PRO A 23 1.35 -4.56 4.41
N ILE A 24 1.37 -3.25 4.16
CA ILE A 24 1.60 -2.71 2.82
C ILE A 24 3.04 -3.00 2.38
N ALA A 25 3.18 -3.57 1.19
CA ALA A 25 4.46 -3.82 0.54
C ALA A 25 4.96 -2.56 -0.18
N LYS A 26 6.29 -2.47 -0.32
CA LYS A 26 6.97 -1.45 -1.12
C LYS A 26 8.00 -2.12 -2.00
N GLU A 27 7.91 -1.85 -3.28
CA GLU A 27 8.85 -2.35 -4.29
C GLU A 27 9.30 -1.23 -5.22
N THR A 28 10.38 -1.46 -5.95
CA THR A 28 10.83 -0.53 -6.99
C THR A 28 10.72 -1.22 -8.34
N LEU A 29 9.81 -0.73 -9.19
CA LEU A 29 9.55 -1.26 -10.53
C LEU A 29 9.96 -0.21 -11.56
N GLY A 30 10.93 -0.53 -12.43
CA GLY A 30 11.41 0.40 -13.45
C GLY A 30 11.89 1.75 -12.87
N GLY A 31 12.51 1.74 -11.69
CA GLY A 31 12.97 2.95 -10.99
C GLY A 31 11.88 3.74 -10.25
N ARG A 32 10.62 3.30 -10.29
CA ARG A 32 9.50 3.94 -9.55
C ARG A 32 9.17 3.17 -8.27
N ARG A 33 8.98 3.91 -7.18
CA ARG A 33 8.50 3.35 -5.91
C ARG A 33 7.03 3.00 -6.03
N CYS A 34 6.72 1.72 -5.94
CA CYS A 34 5.36 1.18 -5.92
C CYS A 34 5.00 0.75 -4.49
N TYR A 35 3.79 1.12 -4.06
CA TYR A 35 3.22 0.71 -2.78
C TYR A 35 1.90 -0.01 -3.06
N TYR A 36 1.72 -1.20 -2.50
CA TYR A 36 0.52 -1.99 -2.72
C TYR A 36 0.26 -2.95 -1.56
N CYS A 37 -0.98 -3.41 -1.43
CA CYS A 37 -1.33 -4.49 -0.50
C CYS A 37 -1.24 -5.83 -1.25
N PRO A 38 -0.36 -6.77 -0.85
CA PRO A 38 -0.20 -8.03 -1.59
C PRO A 38 -1.44 -8.94 -1.52
N ALA A 39 -2.28 -8.79 -0.49
CA ALA A 39 -3.53 -9.55 -0.36
C ALA A 39 -4.70 -8.95 -1.14
N CYS A 40 -4.84 -7.61 -1.15
CA CYS A 40 -5.96 -6.95 -1.84
C CYS A 40 -5.69 -6.63 -3.31
N GLN A 41 -4.42 -6.48 -3.70
CA GLN A 41 -3.99 -6.15 -5.06
C GLN A 41 -3.15 -7.27 -5.65
N SER A 42 -3.54 -8.52 -5.42
CA SER A 42 -2.97 -9.70 -6.07
C SER A 42 -3.39 -9.75 -7.54
N MET A 43 -2.48 -10.16 -8.43
CA MET A 43 -2.80 -10.45 -9.83
C MET A 43 -3.62 -11.74 -9.88
N THR A 44 -4.94 -11.61 -9.86
CA THR A 44 -5.86 -12.61 -10.45
C THR A 44 -6.68 -11.85 -11.47
#